data_AF-A0A2X2YUX6-F1
#
_entry.id   AF-A0A2X2YUX6-F1
#
_cell.length_a   1.000
_cell.length_b   1.000
_cell.length_c   1.000
_cell.angle_alpha   90.00
_cell.angle_beta   90.00
_cell.angle_gamma   90.00
#
_symmetry.space_group_name_H-M   'P 1'
#
loop_
_entity.id
_entity.type
_entity.pdbx_description
1 polymer ?
#
loop_
_entity_poly.entity_id
_entity_poly.type
_entity_poly.pdbx_seq_one_letter_code
_entity_poly.pdbx_strand_id
1 'polypeptide(L)'
;MENKISLVYENGEFTVYINDEVVSVNKYMDNAIEKFTQTVHNNATPKSIKWESIEEDLKGIDLKDLEINSEFKTLTYKDMKYFYSTDKIFNMHGGRMQQLLGGYQLFSFIVKMISEKHLEDYLEVLNFCEDILRCKVTYRTQGSNFIVGSPAFNYGSASYDFATGKVNKGASIEKMSFKDFKKYIFDIIK
;
A
#
# COMPACT_ATOMS: atom_id res chain seq x y z
N MET A 1 3.69 13.92 -15.94
CA MET A 1 2.54 14.01 -16.86
C MET A 1 1.60 15.04 -16.27
N GLU A 2 1.29 16.10 -17.00
CA GLU A 2 0.26 17.06 -16.59
C GLU A 2 -1.09 16.39 -16.80
N ASN A 3 -1.86 16.21 -15.71
CA ASN A 3 -3.24 15.74 -15.81
C ASN A 3 -4.14 16.96 -15.96
N LYS A 4 -4.82 17.07 -17.11
CA LYS A 4 -5.89 18.05 -17.30
C LYS A 4 -7.18 17.45 -16.72
N ILE A 5 -7.74 18.10 -15.70
CA ILE A 5 -8.97 17.66 -15.05
C ILE A 5 -10.04 18.71 -15.32
N SER A 6 -11.19 18.31 -15.85
CA SER A 6 -12.29 19.22 -16.17
C SER A 6 -13.61 18.70 -15.63
N LEU A 7 -14.44 19.63 -15.11
CA LEU A 7 -15.84 19.39 -14.79
C LEU A 7 -16.67 20.13 -15.83
N VAL A 8 -17.49 19.41 -16.58
CA VAL A 8 -18.32 19.95 -17.67
C VAL A 8 -19.78 19.68 -17.34
N TYR A 9 -20.64 20.67 -17.56
CA TYR A 9 -22.09 20.48 -17.51
C TYR A 9 -22.66 20.54 -18.92
N GLU A 10 -23.27 19.44 -19.36
CA GLU A 10 -23.88 19.34 -20.68
C GLU A 10 -25.09 18.38 -20.60
N ASN A 11 -26.14 18.65 -21.38
CA ASN A 11 -27.34 17.80 -21.47
C ASN A 11 -28.01 17.44 -20.13
N GLY A 12 -27.90 18.29 -19.12
CA GLY A 12 -28.49 18.07 -17.79
C GLY A 12 -27.63 17.26 -16.84
N GLU A 13 -26.39 16.96 -17.20
CA GLU A 13 -25.47 16.13 -16.41
C GLU A 13 -24.12 16.82 -16.23
N PHE A 14 -23.48 16.54 -15.10
CA PHE A 14 -22.14 16.97 -14.73
C PHE A 14 -21.15 15.83 -14.93
N THR A 15 -20.19 16.03 -15.82
CA THR A 15 -19.18 15.03 -16.16
C THR A 15 -17.80 15.49 -15.75
N VAL A 16 -17.09 14.65 -14.99
CA VAL A 16 -15.68 14.86 -14.62
C VAL A 16 -14.81 14.10 -15.60
N TYR A 17 -13.78 14.75 -16.14
CA TYR A 17 -12.81 14.18 -17.06
C TYR A 17 -11.39 14.23 -16.50
N ILE A 18 -10.55 13.28 -16.91
CA ILE A 18 -9.09 13.35 -16.84
C ILE A 18 -8.55 13.15 -18.25
N ASN A 19 -7.78 14.10 -18.77
CA ASN A 19 -7.19 14.03 -20.12
C ASN A 19 -8.23 13.66 -21.20
N ASP A 20 -9.41 14.27 -21.08
CA ASP A 20 -10.56 14.08 -21.95
C ASP A 20 -11.24 12.68 -21.86
N GLU A 21 -10.82 11.80 -20.94
CA GLU A 21 -11.53 10.56 -20.57
C GLU A 21 -12.54 10.79 -19.43
N VAL A 22 -13.74 10.21 -19.56
CA VAL A 22 -14.81 10.33 -18.55
C VAL A 22 -14.48 9.52 -17.30
N VAL A 23 -14.48 10.18 -16.14
CA VAL A 23 -14.26 9.58 -14.81
C VAL A 23 -15.57 9.37 -14.06
N SER A 24 -16.51 10.30 -14.19
CA SER A 24 -17.82 10.19 -13.54
C SER A 24 -18.85 11.08 -14.21
N VAL A 25 -20.12 10.68 -14.15
CA VAL A 25 -21.29 11.45 -14.60
C VAL A 25 -22.27 11.56 -13.43
N ASN A 26 -22.77 12.77 -13.16
CA ASN A 26 -23.63 13.06 -12.02
C ASN A 26 -24.78 14.00 -12.40
N LYS A 27 -25.97 13.82 -11.83
CA LYS A 27 -27.12 14.73 -12.05
C LYS A 27 -27.15 15.93 -11.09
N TYR A 28 -26.47 15.80 -9.95
CA TYR A 28 -26.48 16.80 -8.88
C TYR A 28 -25.10 17.44 -8.75
N MET A 29 -25.08 18.77 -8.71
CA MET A 29 -23.85 19.57 -8.65
C MET A 29 -22.99 19.24 -7.43
N ASP A 30 -23.58 19.06 -6.25
CA ASP A 30 -22.82 18.80 -5.02
C ASP A 30 -21.99 17.51 -5.12
N ASN A 31 -22.58 16.44 -5.65
CA ASN A 31 -21.88 15.18 -5.89
C ASN A 31 -20.79 15.33 -6.96
N ALA A 32 -21.04 16.13 -7.99
CA ALA A 32 -20.09 16.39 -9.06
C ALA A 32 -18.88 17.20 -8.55
N ILE A 33 -19.11 18.19 -7.69
CA ILE A 33 -18.07 18.97 -7.01
C ILE A 33 -17.25 18.05 -6.10
N GLU A 34 -17.89 17.23 -5.27
CA GLU A 34 -17.18 16.28 -4.41
C GLU A 34 -16.27 15.35 -5.22
N LYS A 35 -16.79 14.79 -6.32
CA LYS A 35 -16.00 13.93 -7.22
C LYS A 35 -14.90 14.68 -7.95
N PHE A 36 -15.14 15.91 -8.38
CA PHE A 36 -14.12 16.74 -9.01
C PHE A 36 -12.99 17.06 -8.02
N THR A 37 -13.32 17.51 -6.80
CA THR A 37 -12.34 17.82 -5.75
C THR A 37 -11.53 16.57 -5.36
N GLN A 38 -12.18 15.42 -5.19
CA GLN A 38 -11.48 14.14 -4.95
C GLN A 38 -10.53 13.82 -6.10
N THR A 39 -10.99 13.99 -7.34
CA THR A 39 -10.19 13.70 -8.55
C THR A 39 -8.97 14.61 -8.64
N VAL A 40 -9.14 15.92 -8.37
CA VAL A 40 -8.03 16.87 -8.29
C VAL A 40 -7.05 16.47 -7.21
N HIS A 41 -7.52 16.17 -5.99
CA HIS A 41 -6.64 15.79 -4.88
C HIS A 41 -5.83 14.52 -5.18
N ASN A 42 -6.47 13.51 -5.76
CA ASN A 42 -5.85 12.23 -6.12
C ASN A 42 -4.86 12.31 -7.28
N ASN A 43 -4.85 13.42 -8.03
CA ASN A 43 -3.99 13.64 -9.19
C ASN A 43 -3.04 14.83 -9.00
N ALA A 44 -3.10 15.52 -7.86
CA ALA A 44 -2.23 16.66 -7.54
C ALA A 44 -0.76 16.25 -7.37
N THR A 45 -0.49 14.97 -7.09
CA THR A 45 0.87 14.45 -6.94
C THR A 45 1.20 13.53 -8.12
N PRO A 46 2.31 13.76 -8.85
CA PRO A 46 2.78 12.83 -9.86
C PRO A 46 3.01 11.47 -9.21
N LYS A 47 2.29 10.45 -9.67
CA LYS A 47 2.52 9.08 -9.19
C LYS A 47 3.80 8.55 -9.79
N SER A 48 4.63 7.95 -8.94
CA SER A 48 5.91 7.37 -9.33
C SER A 48 5.74 6.10 -10.18
N ILE A 49 4.63 5.38 -10.03
CA ILE A 49 4.32 4.12 -10.72
C ILE A 49 3.00 4.27 -11.48
N LYS A 50 2.97 3.81 -12.73
CA LYS A 50 1.75 3.77 -13.56
C LYS A 50 0.87 2.57 -13.20
N TRP A 51 -0.44 2.69 -13.39
CA TRP A 51 -1.39 1.62 -13.09
C TRP A 51 -1.13 0.36 -13.94
N GLU A 52 -0.83 0.55 -15.21
CA GLU A 52 -0.59 -0.55 -16.15
C GLU A 52 0.64 -1.37 -15.71
N SER A 53 1.66 -0.70 -15.16
CA SER A 53 2.83 -1.37 -14.57
C SER A 53 2.50 -2.16 -13.30
N ILE A 54 1.50 -1.71 -12.52
CA ILE A 54 1.00 -2.45 -11.35
C ILE A 54 0.27 -3.72 -11.80
N GLU A 55 -0.58 -3.63 -12.82
CA GLU A 55 -1.29 -4.79 -13.35
C GLU A 55 -0.31 -5.82 -13.93
N GLU A 56 0.69 -5.37 -14.69
CA GLU A 56 1.73 -6.24 -15.23
C GLU A 56 2.54 -6.94 -14.12
N ASP A 57 2.91 -6.22 -13.06
CA ASP A 57 3.69 -6.76 -11.93
C ASP A 57 2.93 -7.84 -11.15
N LEU A 58 1.59 -7.78 -11.14
CA LEU A 58 0.74 -8.75 -10.42
C LEU A 58 0.15 -9.85 -11.31
N LYS A 59 0.24 -9.71 -12.65
CA LYS A 59 -0.38 -10.64 -13.62
C LYS A 59 0.06 -12.10 -13.48
N GLY A 60 1.26 -12.34 -12.94
CA GLY A 60 1.82 -13.68 -12.72
C GLY A 60 1.55 -14.29 -11.34
N ILE A 61 0.86 -13.57 -10.45
CA ILE A 61 0.61 -14.01 -9.08
C ILE A 61 -0.73 -14.73 -9.01
N ASP A 62 -0.68 -16.05 -8.89
CA ASP A 62 -1.86 -16.91 -8.76
C ASP A 62 -2.23 -17.09 -7.28
N LEU A 63 -2.95 -16.11 -6.73
CA LEU A 63 -3.52 -16.17 -5.38
C LEU A 63 -5.04 -16.06 -5.48
N LYS A 64 -5.75 -17.07 -4.97
CA LYS A 64 -7.21 -17.19 -5.02
C LYS A 64 -7.97 -15.94 -4.56
N ASP A 65 -7.45 -15.24 -3.55
CA ASP A 65 -8.11 -14.09 -2.92
C ASP A 65 -7.53 -12.74 -3.39
N LEU A 66 -6.68 -12.73 -4.41
CA LEU A 66 -6.13 -11.51 -5.01
C LEU A 66 -7.08 -11.01 -6.10
N GLU A 67 -7.57 -9.78 -5.94
CA GLU A 67 -8.44 -9.11 -6.89
C GLU A 67 -7.77 -7.83 -7.42
N ILE A 68 -7.73 -7.71 -8.75
CA ILE A 68 -7.28 -6.51 -9.45
C ILE A 68 -8.50 -5.87 -10.09
N ASN A 69 -8.88 -4.68 -9.62
CA ASN A 69 -10.00 -3.93 -10.17
C ASN A 69 -9.47 -2.77 -11.04
N SER A 70 -9.43 -3.00 -12.35
CA SER A 70 -8.92 -2.04 -13.34
C SER A 70 -9.80 -0.80 -13.48
N GLU A 71 -11.11 -0.92 -13.28
CA GLU A 71 -12.08 0.18 -13.39
C GLU A 71 -11.84 1.23 -12.30
N PHE A 72 -11.78 0.79 -11.04
CA PHE A 72 -11.59 1.68 -9.89
C PHE A 72 -10.11 1.86 -9.51
N LYS A 73 -9.20 1.18 -10.21
CA LYS A 73 -7.76 1.16 -9.94
C LYS A 73 -7.46 0.83 -8.46
N THR A 74 -8.04 -0.28 -8.00
CA THR A 74 -7.84 -0.79 -6.64
C THR A 74 -7.35 -2.22 -6.65
N LEU A 75 -6.61 -2.60 -5.61
CA LEU A 75 -6.19 -3.98 -5.38
C LEU A 75 -6.74 -4.45 -4.04
N THR A 76 -7.20 -5.69 -3.98
CA THR A 76 -7.69 -6.32 -2.76
C THR A 76 -7.01 -7.67 -2.59
N TYR A 77 -6.54 -7.98 -1.38
CA TYR A 77 -6.15 -9.33 -1.00
C TYR A 77 -6.69 -9.60 0.41
N LYS A 78 -7.76 -10.39 0.50
CA LYS A 78 -8.50 -10.61 1.76
C LYS A 78 -8.83 -9.26 2.45
N ASP A 79 -8.36 -9.04 3.67
CA ASP A 79 -8.59 -7.82 4.44
C ASP A 79 -7.65 -6.65 4.06
N MET A 80 -6.74 -6.84 3.10
CA MET A 80 -5.82 -5.80 2.65
C MET A 80 -6.37 -5.09 1.42
N LYS A 81 -6.47 -3.75 1.45
CA LYS A 81 -6.97 -2.96 0.32
C LYS A 81 -6.04 -1.81 -0.04
N TYR A 82 -5.72 -1.70 -1.33
CA TYR A 82 -4.91 -0.62 -1.90
C TYR A 82 -5.71 0.22 -2.89
N PHE A 83 -5.49 1.53 -2.86
CA PHE A 83 -6.13 2.51 -3.73
C PHE A 83 -5.08 3.27 -4.54
N TYR A 84 -5.03 3.02 -5.85
CA TYR A 84 -4.08 3.70 -6.73
C TYR A 84 -4.20 5.20 -6.64
N SER A 85 -5.43 5.72 -6.63
CA SER A 85 -5.74 7.16 -6.59
C SER A 85 -4.96 7.93 -5.53
N THR A 86 -4.72 7.34 -4.37
CA THR A 86 -4.07 7.98 -3.22
C THR A 86 -2.74 7.35 -2.83
N ASP A 87 -2.31 6.28 -3.52
CA ASP A 87 -1.20 5.40 -3.11
C ASP A 87 -1.31 4.96 -1.64
N LYS A 88 -2.55 4.71 -1.18
CA LYS A 88 -2.83 4.29 0.19
C LYS A 88 -3.17 2.82 0.26
N ILE A 89 -2.73 2.19 1.33
CA ILE A 89 -3.03 0.81 1.68
C ILE A 89 -3.65 0.76 3.07
N PHE A 90 -4.62 -0.12 3.26
CA PHE A 90 -5.39 -0.25 4.48
C PHE A 90 -5.45 -1.72 4.92
N ASN A 91 -5.37 -1.93 6.22
CA ASN A 91 -5.84 -3.14 6.86
C ASN A 91 -7.32 -2.95 7.23
N MET A 92 -8.18 -3.84 6.73
CA MET A 92 -9.63 -3.85 6.97
C MET A 92 -10.04 -4.88 8.03
N HIS A 93 -9.06 -5.57 8.64
CA HIS A 93 -9.31 -6.68 9.54
C HIS A 93 -10.11 -6.28 10.78
N GLY A 94 -11.07 -7.11 11.16
CA GLY A 94 -11.94 -6.88 12.32
C GLY A 94 -12.86 -5.66 12.17
N GLY A 95 -13.19 -5.28 10.93
CA GLY A 95 -14.12 -4.17 10.65
C GLY A 95 -13.53 -2.77 10.89
N ARG A 96 -12.22 -2.68 11.11
CA ARG A 96 -11.51 -1.40 11.27
C ARG A 96 -10.78 -1.07 9.97
N MET A 97 -10.82 0.19 9.56
CA MET A 97 -10.05 0.69 8.41
C MET A 97 -8.80 1.41 8.91
N GLN A 98 -7.70 0.68 9.07
CA GLN A 98 -6.42 1.24 9.53
C GLN A 98 -5.51 1.52 8.34
N GLN A 99 -5.18 2.79 8.11
CA GLN A 99 -4.21 3.17 7.08
C GLN A 99 -2.81 2.70 7.49
N LEU A 100 -2.08 2.11 6.54
CA LEU A 100 -0.69 1.67 6.67
C LEU A 100 0.24 2.54 5.80
N LEU A 101 1.54 2.49 6.09
CA LEU A 101 2.59 3.05 5.22
C LEU A 101 2.99 2.07 4.11
N GLY A 102 3.56 2.61 3.02
CA GLY A 102 4.21 1.83 1.97
C GLY A 102 3.39 1.64 0.69
N GLY A 103 2.13 2.11 0.64
CA GLY A 103 1.33 2.16 -0.59
C GLY A 103 1.35 0.86 -1.39
N TYR A 104 1.58 0.98 -2.70
CA TYR A 104 1.72 -0.19 -3.57
C TYR A 104 2.90 -1.11 -3.19
N GLN A 105 4.00 -0.57 -2.69
CA GLN A 105 5.20 -1.36 -2.34
C GLN A 105 4.93 -2.33 -1.21
N LEU A 106 4.11 -1.94 -0.22
CA LEU A 106 3.69 -2.87 0.84
C LEU A 106 2.71 -3.93 0.30
N PHE A 107 1.75 -3.52 -0.53
CA PHE A 107 0.77 -4.45 -1.10
C PHE A 107 1.47 -5.54 -1.91
N SER A 108 2.29 -5.14 -2.89
CA SER A 108 3.05 -6.04 -3.76
C SER A 108 4.02 -6.92 -2.99
N PHE A 109 4.69 -6.38 -1.97
CA PHE A 109 5.55 -7.15 -1.08
C PHE A 109 4.80 -8.33 -0.43
N ILE A 110 3.65 -8.06 0.20
CA ILE A 110 2.89 -9.09 0.92
C ILE A 110 2.43 -10.19 -0.04
N VAL A 111 1.80 -9.83 -1.16
CA VAL A 111 1.30 -10.84 -2.11
C VAL A 111 2.42 -11.66 -2.74
N LYS A 112 3.57 -11.06 -3.04
CA LYS A 112 4.75 -11.78 -3.56
C LYS A 112 5.31 -12.75 -2.54
N MET A 113 5.50 -12.32 -1.28
CA MET A 113 6.01 -13.20 -0.21
C MET A 113 5.08 -14.40 0.03
N ILE A 114 3.76 -14.22 -0.12
CA ILE A 114 2.79 -15.34 -0.03
C ILE A 114 2.91 -16.26 -1.24
N SER A 115 2.92 -15.69 -2.45
CA SER A 115 3.05 -16.46 -3.69
C SER A 115 4.34 -17.29 -3.74
N GLU A 116 5.43 -16.76 -3.18
CA GLU A 116 6.74 -17.42 -3.10
C GLU A 116 6.86 -18.36 -1.88
N LYS A 117 5.81 -18.48 -1.06
CA LYS A 117 5.75 -19.33 0.16
C LYS A 117 6.76 -18.93 1.24
N HIS A 118 7.14 -17.66 1.28
CA HIS A 118 7.95 -17.05 2.33
C HIS A 118 7.12 -16.44 3.46
N LEU A 119 5.81 -16.25 3.23
CA LEU A 119 4.85 -15.73 4.20
C LEU A 119 3.56 -16.54 4.15
N GLU A 120 3.18 -17.17 5.26
CA GLU A 120 1.92 -17.91 5.36
C GLU A 120 0.78 -17.03 5.88
N ASP A 121 1.03 -16.28 6.97
CA ASP A 121 0.04 -15.44 7.62
C ASP A 121 0.30 -13.95 7.36
N TYR A 122 -0.38 -13.41 6.35
CA TYR A 122 -0.34 -12.00 6.00
C TYR A 122 -0.80 -11.07 7.14
N LEU A 123 -1.72 -11.52 8.00
CA LEU A 123 -2.20 -10.71 9.13
C LEU A 123 -1.09 -10.46 10.14
N GLU A 124 -0.12 -11.38 10.25
CA GLU A 124 1.03 -11.20 11.13
C GLU A 124 1.85 -9.95 10.74
N VAL A 125 2.00 -9.71 9.43
CA VAL A 125 2.69 -8.53 8.89
C VAL A 125 1.83 -7.28 9.03
N LEU A 126 0.54 -7.35 8.71
CA LEU A 126 -0.36 -6.19 8.83
C LEU A 126 -0.47 -5.70 10.28
N ASN A 127 -0.65 -6.61 11.24
CA ASN A 127 -0.69 -6.27 12.66
C ASN A 127 0.64 -5.66 13.13
N PHE A 128 1.76 -6.18 12.64
CA PHE A 128 3.07 -5.63 12.96
C PHE A 128 3.26 -4.21 12.43
N CYS A 129 2.81 -3.93 11.21
CA CYS A 129 2.77 -2.58 10.66
C CYS A 129 1.96 -1.62 11.55
N GLU A 130 0.77 -2.02 12.00
CA GLU A 130 -0.04 -1.20 12.90
C GLU A 130 0.66 -0.90 14.23
N ASP A 131 1.26 -1.92 14.84
CA ASP A 131 1.96 -1.77 16.11
C ASP A 131 3.19 -0.85 16.00
N ILE A 132 3.93 -0.90 14.88
CA ILE A 132 5.03 0.03 14.59
C ILE A 132 4.51 1.48 14.51
N LEU A 133 3.37 1.70 13.83
CA LEU A 133 2.78 3.04 13.70
C LEU A 133 2.32 3.61 15.04
N ARG A 134 1.82 2.77 15.96
CA ARG A 134 1.48 3.18 17.34
C ARG A 134 2.71 3.68 18.10
N CYS A 135 3.88 3.14 17.79
CA CYS A 135 5.16 3.59 18.35
C CYS A 135 5.71 4.85 17.65
N LYS A 136 4.99 5.43 16.67
CA LYS A 136 5.41 6.58 15.85
C LYS A 136 6.72 6.32 15.08
N VAL A 137 6.96 5.05 14.75
CA VAL A 137 8.13 4.59 13.98
C VAL A 137 7.71 4.32 12.53
N THR A 138 8.66 4.41 11.60
CA THR A 138 8.40 4.19 10.17
C THR A 138 8.94 2.83 9.73
N TYR A 139 8.41 2.32 8.62
CA TYR A 139 8.91 1.12 7.98
C TYR A 139 8.79 1.24 6.46
N ARG A 140 9.50 0.39 5.74
CA ARG A 140 9.42 0.25 4.29
C ARG A 140 9.73 -1.18 3.86
N THR A 141 9.39 -1.53 2.63
CA THR A 141 9.71 -2.81 2.01
C THR A 141 10.68 -2.63 0.85
N GLN A 142 11.61 -3.57 0.67
CA GLN A 142 12.55 -3.57 -0.45
C GLN A 142 12.96 -5.01 -0.82
N GLY A 143 12.55 -5.49 -2.00
CA GLY A 143 12.70 -6.91 -2.35
C GLY A 143 11.97 -7.78 -1.33
N SER A 144 12.66 -8.77 -0.76
CA SER A 144 12.14 -9.61 0.34
C SER A 144 12.35 -9.01 1.74
N ASN A 145 12.89 -7.79 1.85
CA ASN A 145 13.18 -7.17 3.15
C ASN A 145 12.01 -6.31 3.65
N PHE A 146 11.68 -6.49 4.92
CA PHE A 146 10.91 -5.55 5.71
C PHE A 146 11.84 -4.77 6.63
N ILE A 147 11.86 -3.44 6.50
CA ILE A 147 12.85 -2.56 7.15
C ILE A 147 12.11 -1.62 8.10
N VAL A 148 12.48 -1.63 9.37
CA VAL A 148 11.98 -0.68 10.39
C VAL A 148 13.03 0.40 10.61
N GLY A 149 12.65 1.67 10.50
CA GLY A 149 13.53 2.82 10.62
C GLY A 149 13.32 3.57 11.94
N SER A 150 14.34 3.63 12.77
CA SER A 150 14.34 4.39 14.03
C SER A 150 15.78 4.76 14.42
N PRO A 151 16.03 5.98 14.96
CA PRO A 151 17.35 6.38 15.45
C PRO A 151 17.84 5.52 16.63
N ALA A 152 16.96 4.74 17.27
CA ALA A 152 17.31 3.82 18.35
C ALA A 152 18.07 2.57 17.85
N PHE A 153 17.99 2.23 16.56
CA PHE A 153 18.73 1.11 15.99
C PHE A 153 20.15 1.51 15.58
N ASN A 154 21.07 0.55 15.57
CA ASN A 154 22.38 0.76 14.94
C ASN A 154 22.20 1.09 13.46
N TYR A 155 22.85 2.18 13.01
CA TYR A 155 22.69 2.72 11.65
C TYR A 155 21.24 3.09 11.28
N GLY A 156 20.40 3.35 12.29
CA GLY A 156 19.06 3.93 12.10
C GLY A 156 18.00 2.97 11.58
N SER A 157 18.30 1.67 11.41
CA SER A 157 17.30 0.69 10.97
C SER A 157 17.65 -0.74 11.35
N ALA A 158 16.63 -1.60 11.35
CA ALA A 158 16.78 -3.05 11.37
C ALA A 158 15.87 -3.67 10.30
N SER A 159 16.31 -4.75 9.66
CA SER A 159 15.55 -5.40 8.59
C SER A 159 15.44 -6.90 8.79
N TYR A 160 14.33 -7.47 8.34
CA TYR A 160 14.08 -8.90 8.25
C TYR A 160 13.87 -9.29 6.78
N ASP A 161 14.63 -10.26 6.30
CA ASP A 161 14.51 -10.83 4.97
C ASP A 161 13.62 -12.09 5.02
N PHE A 162 12.43 -12.01 4.45
CA PHE A 162 11.47 -13.12 4.42
C PHE A 162 11.93 -14.31 3.58
N ALA A 163 12.77 -14.09 2.57
CA ALA A 163 13.28 -15.18 1.74
C ALA A 163 14.37 -15.99 2.46
N THR A 164 15.17 -15.34 3.31
CA THR A 164 16.34 -15.98 3.94
C THR A 164 16.23 -16.21 5.45
N GLY A 165 15.25 -15.58 6.10
CA GLY A 165 15.10 -15.55 7.57
C GLY A 165 16.24 -14.81 8.28
N LYS A 166 17.01 -14.00 7.54
CA LYS A 166 18.12 -13.21 8.09
C LYS A 166 17.60 -11.87 8.60
N VAL A 167 18.11 -11.47 9.76
CA VAL A 167 17.91 -10.15 10.34
C VAL A 167 19.20 -9.37 10.29
N ASN A 168 19.14 -8.18 9.71
CA ASN A 168 20.20 -7.20 9.77
C ASN A 168 19.89 -6.20 10.89
N LYS A 169 20.72 -6.19 11.92
CA LYS A 169 20.65 -5.27 13.07
C LYS A 169 21.60 -4.07 12.92
N GLY A 170 22.07 -3.81 11.71
CA GLY A 170 23.09 -2.82 11.39
C GLY A 170 24.51 -3.34 11.64
N ALA A 171 24.84 -3.67 12.89
CA ALA A 171 26.17 -4.13 13.29
C ALA A 171 26.38 -5.65 13.13
N SER A 172 25.30 -6.41 12.98
CA SER A 172 25.34 -7.87 12.86
C SER A 172 24.23 -8.39 11.95
N ILE A 173 24.47 -9.56 11.37
CA ILE A 173 23.48 -10.33 10.62
C ILE A 173 23.35 -11.70 11.27
N GLU A 174 22.13 -12.08 11.62
CA GLU A 174 21.84 -13.38 12.22
C GLU A 174 20.56 -13.98 11.63
N LYS A 175 20.33 -15.28 11.86
CA LYS A 175 19.06 -15.91 11.50
C LYS A 175 18.14 -15.92 12.72
N MET A 176 16.90 -15.51 12.53
CA MET A 176 15.86 -15.63 13.56
C MET A 176 14.47 -15.71 12.91
N SER A 177 13.46 -16.11 13.68
CA SER A 177 12.08 -16.12 13.20
C SER A 177 11.54 -14.69 13.06
N PHE A 178 10.52 -14.50 12.22
CA PHE A 178 9.83 -13.21 12.14
C PHE A 178 9.22 -12.80 13.50
N LYS A 179 8.75 -13.77 14.28
CA LYS A 179 8.26 -13.55 15.65
C LYS A 179 9.35 -12.96 16.57
N ASP A 180 10.56 -13.52 16.53
CA ASP A 180 11.69 -13.03 17.33
C ASP A 180 12.16 -11.66 16.85
N PHE A 181 12.13 -11.42 15.53
CA PHE A 181 12.41 -10.11 14.97
C PHE A 181 11.44 -9.04 15.49
N LYS A 182 10.13 -9.30 15.49
CA LYS A 182 9.14 -8.37 16.05
C LYS A 182 9.43 -8.06 17.52
N LYS A 183 9.78 -9.07 18.32
CA LYS A 183 10.15 -8.89 19.72
C LYS A 183 11.38 -7.97 19.85
N TYR A 184 12.45 -8.26 19.10
CA TYR A 184 13.65 -7.42 19.06
C TYR A 184 13.35 -5.97 18.69
N ILE A 185 12.49 -5.74 17.70
CA ILE A 185 12.08 -4.39 17.30
C ILE A 185 11.40 -3.67 18.48
N PHE A 186 10.41 -4.30 19.12
CA PHE A 186 9.68 -3.69 20.23
C PHE A 186 10.50 -3.54 21.51
N ASP A 187 11.49 -4.39 21.76
CA ASP A 187 12.42 -4.24 22.89
C ASP A 187 13.27 -2.95 22.77
N ILE A 188 13.40 -2.38 21.56
CA ILE A 188 14.19 -1.18 21.30
C ILE A 188 13.34 0.08 21.12
N ILE A 189 12.17 -0.02 20.47
CA ILE A 189 11.37 1.16 20.10
C ILE A 189 10.24 1.50 21.08
N LYS A 190 9.96 0.63 22.06
CA LYS A 190 8.96 0.91 23.12
C LYS A 190 9.57 1.61 24.32
#